data_AF-A0A959IZ48-F1
#
_entry.id   AF-A0A959IZ48-F1
#
_cell.length_a   1.000
_cell.length_b   1.000
_cell.length_c   1.000
_cell.angle_alpha   90.00
_cell.angle_beta   90.00
_cell.angle_gamma   90.00
#
_symmetry.space_group_name_H-M   'P 1'
#
loop_
_entity.id
_entity.type
_entity.pdbx_description
1 polymer ?
#
loop_
_entity_poly.entity_id
_entity_poly.type
_entity_poly.pdbx_seq_one_letter_code
_entity_poly.pdbx_strand_id
1 'polypeptide(L)'
;MAFKDFLSAFLILFSVIDIIGTFPIIIDLKEKGFEVESSKASFASLVIMLAFLFTGEQVLRLFGVDVESFAVAGSIILFLLAIEMILGVHLFKEDKKTKKGSIVPIAFPLVAAGPIS
;
A
#
# COMPACT_ATOMS: atom_id res chain seq x y z
N MET A 1 9.86 2.76 -33.81
CA MET A 1 8.59 3.10 -33.14
C MET A 1 8.22 2.01 -32.13
N ALA A 2 7.96 0.77 -32.58
CA ALA A 2 7.58 -0.37 -31.73
C ALA A 2 8.46 -0.62 -30.47
N PHE A 3 9.79 -0.51 -30.56
CA PHE A 3 10.67 -0.71 -29.39
C PHE A 3 10.51 0.38 -28.33
N LYS A 4 10.28 1.63 -28.76
CA LYS A 4 10.13 2.78 -27.84
C LYS A 4 8.79 2.71 -27.12
N ASP A 5 7.73 2.28 -27.82
CA ASP A 5 6.40 2.08 -27.25
C ASP A 5 6.39 0.88 -26.28
N PHE A 6 7.04 -0.23 -26.65
CA PHE A 6 7.26 -1.37 -25.77
C PHE A 6 8.02 -0.99 -24.50
N LEU A 7 9.13 -0.25 -24.64
CA LEU A 7 9.95 0.18 -23.52
C LEU A 7 9.19 1.15 -22.61
N SER A 8 8.38 2.05 -23.19
CA SER A 8 7.55 2.97 -22.41
C SER A 8 6.47 2.22 -21.63
N ALA A 9 5.76 1.29 -22.27
CA ALA A 9 4.76 0.46 -21.61
C ALA A 9 5.37 -0.42 -20.51
N PHE A 10 6.56 -0.98 -20.75
CA PHE A 10 7.31 -1.75 -19.77
C PHE A 10 7.70 -0.91 -18.55
N LEU A 11 8.27 0.28 -18.76
CA LEU A 11 8.66 1.17 -17.66
C LEU A 11 7.45 1.63 -16.83
N ILE A 12 6.32 1.93 -17.49
CA ILE A 12 5.06 2.25 -16.79
C ILE A 12 4.60 1.07 -15.94
N LEU A 13 4.52 -0.13 -16.52
CA LEU A 13 4.08 -1.33 -15.80
C LEU A 13 5.02 -1.67 -14.64
N PHE A 14 6.33 -1.58 -14.85
CA PHE A 14 7.35 -1.83 -13.82
C PHE A 14 7.23 -0.84 -12.67
N SER A 15 6.98 0.44 -12.97
CA SER A 15 6.76 1.48 -11.96
C SER A 15 5.49 1.25 -11.14
N VAL A 16 4.45 0.64 -11.72
CA VAL A 16 3.17 0.37 -11.02
C VAL A 16 3.27 -0.83 -10.08
N ILE A 17 4.09 -1.85 -10.40
CA ILE A 17 4.19 -3.09 -9.61
C ILE A 17 4.99 -2.89 -8.30
N ASP A 18 5.90 -1.91 -8.23
CA ASP A 18 6.75 -1.58 -7.06
C ASP A 18 7.24 -2.77 -6.21
N ILE A 19 8.10 -3.60 -6.82
CA ILE A 19 8.69 -4.77 -6.17
C ILE A 19 9.64 -4.37 -5.02
N ILE A 20 10.41 -3.28 -5.21
CA ILE A 20 11.45 -2.87 -4.26
C ILE A 20 10.83 -2.35 -2.97
N GLY A 21 9.79 -1.52 -3.04
CA GLY A 21 9.07 -1.04 -1.86
C GLY A 21 8.39 -2.18 -1.09
N THR A 22 7.92 -3.20 -1.80
CA THR A 22 7.20 -4.33 -1.21
C THR A 22 8.15 -5.40 -0.60
N PHE A 23 9.43 -5.41 -0.98
CA PHE A 23 10.38 -6.46 -0.57
C PHE A 23 10.68 -6.50 0.95
N PRO A 24 10.99 -5.37 1.64
CA PRO A 24 11.18 -5.38 3.09
C PRO A 24 9.93 -5.85 3.86
N ILE A 25 8.74 -5.53 3.35
CA ILE A 25 7.46 -5.93 3.94
C ILE A 25 7.28 -7.45 3.87
N ILE A 26 7.62 -8.07 2.74
CA ILE A 26 7.52 -9.54 2.58
C ILE A 26 8.51 -10.27 3.50
N ILE A 27 9.74 -9.75 3.62
CA ILE A 27 10.75 -10.34 4.52
C ILE A 27 10.27 -10.29 5.96
N ASP A 28 9.83 -9.12 6.42
CA ASP A 28 9.37 -8.93 7.79
C ASP A 28 8.15 -9.85 8.12
N LEU A 29 7.19 -9.95 7.19
CA LEU A 29 6.04 -10.87 7.35
C LEU A 29 6.49 -12.33 7.50
N LYS A 30 7.51 -12.74 6.75
CA LYS A 30 8.07 -14.09 6.81
C LYS A 30 8.83 -14.32 8.12
N GLU A 31 9.60 -13.34 8.60
CA GLU A 31 10.31 -13.40 9.89
C GLU A 31 9.35 -13.54 11.08
N LYS A 32 8.14 -12.98 10.96
CA LYS A 32 7.07 -13.09 11.96
C LYS A 32 6.28 -14.40 11.92
N GLY A 33 6.65 -15.33 11.04
CA GLY A 33 6.01 -16.64 10.92
C GLY A 33 4.65 -16.61 10.19
N PHE A 34 4.33 -15.54 9.45
CA PHE A 34 3.16 -15.54 8.60
C PHE A 34 3.46 -16.31 7.31
N GLU A 35 2.74 -17.41 7.08
CA GLU A 35 2.77 -18.10 5.80
C GLU A 35 1.93 -17.33 4.78
N VAL A 36 2.61 -16.63 3.87
CA VAL A 36 1.95 -15.94 2.77
C VAL A 36 1.60 -16.95 1.68
N GLU A 37 0.36 -17.42 1.68
CA GLU A 37 -0.18 -18.18 0.56
C GLU A 37 -0.44 -17.24 -0.64
N SER A 38 0.56 -17.13 -1.51
CA SER A 38 0.54 -16.22 -2.67
C SER A 38 -0.71 -16.35 -3.54
N SER A 39 -1.25 -17.56 -3.70
CA SER A 39 -2.45 -17.79 -4.51
C SER A 39 -3.71 -17.17 -3.90
N LYS A 40 -3.95 -17.36 -2.60
CA LYS A 40 -5.12 -16.77 -1.93
C LYS A 40 -4.98 -15.25 -1.80
N ALA A 41 -3.77 -14.77 -1.50
CA ALA A 41 -3.49 -13.34 -1.43
C ALA A 41 -3.70 -12.65 -2.79
N SER A 42 -3.22 -13.24 -3.89
CA SER A 42 -3.41 -12.72 -5.23
C SER A 42 -4.88 -12.72 -5.67
N PHE A 43 -5.64 -13.77 -5.32
CA PHE A 43 -7.05 -13.81 -5.63
C PHE A 43 -7.85 -12.77 -4.83
N ALA A 44 -7.55 -12.62 -3.54
CA ALA A 44 -8.17 -11.61 -2.70
C ALA A 44 -7.86 -10.18 -3.18
N SER A 45 -6.60 -9.88 -3.54
CA SER A 45 -6.23 -8.57 -4.08
C SER A 45 -6.92 -8.28 -5.41
N LEU A 46 -7.08 -9.28 -6.28
CA LEU A 46 -7.81 -9.14 -7.53
C LEU A 46 -9.29 -8.78 -7.28
N VAL A 47 -9.96 -9.46 -6.36
CA VAL A 47 -11.36 -9.15 -6.01
C VAL A 47 -11.49 -7.74 -5.43
N ILE A 48 -10.60 -7.35 -4.51
CA ILE A 48 -10.60 -6.03 -3.89
C ILE A 48 -10.34 -4.95 -4.95
N MET A 49 -9.38 -5.16 -5.84
CA MET A 49 -9.05 -4.23 -6.92
C MET A 49 -10.21 -4.04 -7.88
N LEU A 50 -10.89 -5.13 -8.28
CA LEU A 50 -12.08 -5.05 -9.11
C LEU A 50 -13.22 -4.30 -8.40
N ALA A 51 -13.47 -4.60 -7.12
CA ALA A 51 -14.49 -3.89 -6.36
C ALA A 51 -14.19 -2.37 -6.27
N PHE A 52 -12.94 -2.02 -5.99
CA PHE A 52 -12.51 -0.63 -5.88
C PHE A 52 -12.52 0.09 -7.23
N LEU A 53 -12.23 -0.60 -8.34
CA LEU A 53 -12.30 -0.03 -9.69
C LEU A 53 -13.70 0.49 -10.01
N PHE A 54 -14.76 -0.25 -9.64
CA PHE A 54 -16.13 0.15 -9.92
C PHE A 54 -16.73 1.11 -8.87
N THR A 55 -16.27 1.01 -7.62
CA THR A 55 -16.91 1.70 -6.49
C THR A 55 -16.08 2.88 -5.96
N GLY A 56 -14.80 2.98 -6.30
CA GLY A 56 -13.86 3.93 -5.73
C GLY A 56 -14.29 5.38 -5.88
N GLU A 57 -14.65 5.81 -7.09
CA GLU A 57 -15.12 7.18 -7.34
C GLU A 57 -16.39 7.49 -6.53
N GLN A 58 -17.32 6.54 -6.42
CA GLN A 58 -18.57 6.71 -5.68
C GLN A 58 -18.30 6.88 -4.17
N VAL A 59 -17.34 6.13 -3.64
CA VAL A 59 -16.88 6.27 -2.25
C VAL A 59 -16.27 7.65 -2.03
N LEU A 60 -15.42 8.13 -2.94
CA LEU A 60 -14.82 9.46 -2.84
C LEU A 60 -15.87 10.58 -2.86
N ARG A 61 -16.86 10.47 -3.75
CA ARG A 61 -17.97 11.43 -3.86
C ARG A 61 -18.87 11.44 -2.62
N LEU A 62 -19.02 10.32 -1.91
CA LEU A 62 -19.74 10.28 -0.63
C LEU A 62 -19.07 11.16 0.43
N PHE A 63 -17.73 11.25 0.40
CA PHE A 63 -16.96 12.13 1.27
C PHE A 63 -16.81 13.56 0.72
N GLY A 64 -17.41 13.86 -0.43
CA GLY A 64 -17.31 15.18 -1.07
C GLY A 64 -15.91 15.51 -1.60
N VAL A 65 -15.13 14.48 -1.97
CA VAL A 65 -13.76 14.63 -2.48
C VAL A 65 -13.67 14.17 -3.92
N ASP A 66 -12.97 14.95 -4.75
CA ASP A 66 -12.67 14.58 -6.14
C ASP A 66 -11.45 13.66 -6.24
N VAL A 67 -11.37 12.86 -7.31
CA VAL A 67 -10.30 11.87 -7.53
C VAL A 67 -8.92 12.54 -7.57
N GLU A 68 -8.84 13.73 -8.18
CA GLU A 68 -7.62 14.52 -8.28
C GLU A 68 -7.12 14.96 -6.90
N SER A 69 -8.04 15.44 -6.05
CA SER A 69 -7.72 15.88 -4.68
C SER A 69 -7.26 14.71 -3.82
N PHE A 70 -7.91 13.55 -3.96
CA PHE A 70 -7.50 12.32 -3.28
C PHE A 70 -6.12 11.83 -3.75
N ALA A 71 -5.85 11.87 -5.06
CA ALA A 71 -4.55 11.49 -5.61
C ALA A 71 -3.42 12.38 -5.10
N VAL A 72 -3.63 13.70 -5.03
CA VAL A 72 -2.65 14.64 -4.45
C VAL A 72 -2.39 14.31 -2.98
N ALA A 73 -3.43 14.16 -2.17
CA ALA A 73 -3.28 13.79 -0.76
C ALA A 73 -2.55 12.44 -0.58
N GLY A 74 -2.93 11.43 -1.37
CA GLY A 74 -2.31 10.10 -1.36
C GLY A 74 -0.82 10.16 -1.73
N SER A 75 -0.45 10.92 -2.77
CA SER A 75 0.95 11.08 -3.18
C SER A 75 1.82 11.75 -2.10
N ILE A 76 1.28 12.73 -1.35
CA ILE A 76 1.97 13.35 -0.22
C ILE A 76 2.18 12.32 0.90
N ILE A 77 1.16 11.51 1.22
CA ILE A 77 1.27 10.44 2.22
C ILE A 77 2.32 9.42 1.79
N LEU A 78 2.28 8.93 0.54
CA LEU A 78 3.25 7.97 0.03
C LEU A 78 4.68 8.54 0.01
N PHE A 79 4.85 9.81 -0.32
CA PHE A 79 6.14 10.49 -0.26
C PHE A 79 6.70 10.53 1.17
N LEU A 80 5.86 10.87 2.15
CA LEU A 80 6.26 10.87 3.56
C LEU A 80 6.60 9.47 4.07
N LEU A 81 5.85 8.43 3.65
CA LEU A 81 6.16 7.04 3.97
C LEU A 81 7.48 6.58 3.34
N ALA A 82 7.79 6.99 2.11
CA ALA A 82 9.07 6.69 1.49
C ALA A 82 10.24 7.33 2.27
N ILE A 83 10.09 8.58 2.73
CA ILE A 83 11.07 9.24 3.61
C ILE A 83 11.21 8.48 4.93
N GLU A 84 10.09 8.06 5.51
CA GLU A 84 10.08 7.27 6.75
C GLU A 84 10.89 5.97 6.59
N MET A 85 10.69 5.24 5.49
CA MET A 85 11.41 3.99 5.19
C MET A 85 12.90 4.21 4.93
N ILE A 86 13.30 5.29 4.26
CA ILE A 86 14.71 5.60 3.98
C ILE A 86 15.46 6.00 5.26
N LEU A 87 14.82 6.80 6.12
CA LEU A 87 15.42 7.34 7.34
C LEU A 87 15.31 6.40 8.55
N GLY A 88 14.44 5.38 8.49
CA GLY A 88 14.18 4.47 9.60
C GLY A 88 13.58 5.17 10.84
N VAL A 89 12.83 6.26 10.62
CA VAL A 89 12.13 7.01 11.68
C VAL A 89 10.66 6.60 11.75
N HIS A 90 9.92 6.98 12.79
CA HIS A 90 8.47 6.70 12.90
C HIS A 90 7.69 8.02 13.02
N LEU A 91 7.08 8.48 11.92
CA LEU A 91 6.34 9.75 11.89
C LEU A 91 4.88 9.59 12.34
N PHE A 92 4.32 8.39 12.22
CA PHE A 92 2.99 8.05 12.69
C PHE A 92 3.08 7.17 13.96
N LYS A 93 2.63 7.69 15.11
CA LYS A 93 2.60 6.93 16.37
C LYS A 93 1.36 6.06 16.43
N GLU A 94 1.55 4.75 16.53
CA GLU A 94 0.48 3.81 16.88
C GLU A 94 0.19 3.85 18.38
N ASP A 95 -1.05 4.19 18.76
CA ASP A 95 -1.53 4.04 20.13
C ASP A 95 -1.83 2.56 20.44
N LYS A 96 -0.94 1.94 21.20
CA LYS A 96 -0.93 0.49 21.51
C LYS A 96 -2.09 -0.01 22.41
N LYS A 97 -3.15 0.76 22.64
CA LYS A 97 -4.18 0.43 23.66
C LYS A 97 -5.56 -0.01 23.15
N THR A 98 -5.78 -0.12 21.86
CA THR A 98 -7.10 -0.55 21.34
C THR A 98 -6.99 -1.70 20.34
N LYS A 99 -7.22 -2.92 20.83
CA LYS A 99 -7.61 -4.10 20.03
C LYS A 99 -9.03 -3.90 19.45
N LYS A 100 -9.23 -2.91 18.60
CA LYS A 100 -10.40 -2.80 17.72
C LYS A 100 -9.95 -2.10 16.44
N GLY A 101 -10.04 -2.82 15.33
CA GLY A 101 -9.60 -2.39 14.01
C GLY A 101 -10.12 -1.00 13.67
N SER A 102 -9.20 -0.08 13.46
CA SER A 102 -9.47 1.15 12.72
C SER A 102 -8.96 0.93 11.31
N ILE A 103 -9.89 0.97 10.35
CA ILE A 103 -9.74 0.59 8.94
C ILE A 103 -8.91 1.61 8.14
N VAL A 104 -8.32 2.64 8.78
CA VAL A 104 -7.95 3.87 8.06
C VAL A 104 -6.45 4.20 8.06
N PRO A 105 -5.60 3.71 9.00
CA PRO A 105 -4.20 3.48 8.60
C PRO A 105 -3.53 2.34 9.39
N ILE A 106 -3.89 1.09 9.12
CA ILE A 106 -3.10 -0.12 9.49
C ILE A 106 -2.94 -1.06 8.26
N ALA A 107 -3.49 -0.69 7.10
CA ALA A 107 -3.39 -1.47 5.86
C ALA A 107 -2.07 -1.27 5.09
N PHE A 108 -1.18 -0.41 5.60
CA PHE A 108 0.16 -0.13 5.09
C PHE A 108 0.94 0.42 6.29
N PRO A 109 2.13 -0.05 6.69
CA PRO A 109 2.81 -1.34 6.66
C PRO A 109 3.02 -1.88 8.12
N LEU A 110 2.02 -1.72 8.99
CA LEU A 110 2.22 -1.60 10.45
C LEU A 110 1.71 -2.73 11.36
N VAL A 111 1.41 -3.95 10.87
CA VAL A 111 1.42 -5.16 11.77
C VAL A 111 2.88 -5.55 12.15
N ALA A 112 3.79 -4.60 11.90
CA ALA A 112 5.21 -4.65 11.69
C ALA A 112 6.17 -4.58 12.87
N ALA A 113 5.89 -3.70 13.82
CA ALA A 113 6.95 -3.28 14.74
C ALA A 113 6.35 -2.90 16.10
N GLY A 114 5.89 -3.90 16.85
CA GLY A 114 5.61 -3.80 18.28
C GLY A 114 6.73 -4.45 19.10
N PRO A 115 7.28 -3.79 20.13
CA PRO A 115 8.52 -4.14 20.80
C PRO A 115 8.44 -5.44 21.59
N ILE A 116 9.57 -6.13 21.54
CA ILE A 116 9.93 -7.32 22.29
C ILE A 116 9.97 -6.98 23.79
N SER A 117 9.03 -7.54 24.53
CA SER A 117 9.15 -7.91 25.94
C SER A 117 8.25 -9.12 26.19
#